data_AF-A0A3D2SVR0-F1
#
_entry.id   AF-A0A3D2SVR0-F1
#
_cell.length_a   1.000
_cell.length_b   1.000
_cell.length_c   1.000
_cell.angle_alpha   90.00
_cell.angle_beta   90.00
_cell.angle_gamma   90.00
#
_symmetry.space_group_name_H-M   'P 1'
#
loop_
_entity.id
_entity.type
_entity.pdbx_description
1 polymer ?
#
loop_
_entity_poly.entity_id
_entity_poly.type
_entity_poly.pdbx_seq_one_letter_code
_entity_poly.pdbx_strand_id
1 'polypeptide(L)'
;MTYISYKIPANAQEEYPMSQYHFSKLLYTISLFTLTLFGFSIASHGAKAQQQELPKKFVNYIISHEDYVNSIVQKADTINRESAIRCENVQSRERLTPDLLSDVLFETREDIARRLQEKHLDEGNEEPMPVEELKPLVEEEYKTQSPKIGQWIEHVRQNGCDVLRQLNILAVAIPGDKPKLYGMNNGTTITDPYLQNLAEEKTIEATKLADFDCNTDEEAIIVDTVMEGFYNADRTQLSHNNQGLGWQERWVTSTCNRRLDIMIQFIPNKDGEYDIKTQLYPDQ
;
A
#
# COMPACT_ATOMS: atom_id res chain seq x y z
N MET A 1 8.76 -27.00 37.75
CA MET A 1 8.74 -25.81 36.86
C MET A 1 10.01 -25.04 37.13
N THR A 2 11.00 -25.20 36.26
CA THR A 2 12.33 -24.61 36.43
C THR A 2 12.45 -23.53 35.37
N TYR A 3 12.45 -22.26 35.79
CA TYR A 3 12.68 -21.13 34.89
C TYR A 3 14.18 -21.04 34.62
N ILE A 4 14.58 -21.27 33.37
CA ILE A 4 15.94 -21.03 32.92
C ILE A 4 16.03 -19.55 32.53
N SER A 5 16.77 -18.78 33.34
CA SER A 5 17.12 -17.39 33.08
C SER A 5 18.38 -17.35 32.20
N TYR A 6 18.31 -16.69 31.05
CA TYR A 6 19.48 -16.42 30.21
C TYR A 6 20.01 -15.02 30.50
N LYS A 7 21.27 -14.94 30.96
CA LYS A 7 22.05 -13.70 31.05
C LYS A 7 22.60 -13.36 29.67
N ILE A 8 22.22 -12.20 29.15
CA ILE A 8 22.75 -11.63 27.91
C ILE A 8 24.19 -11.13 28.18
N PRO A 9 25.20 -11.51 27.37
CA PRO A 9 26.54 -10.95 27.48
C PRO A 9 26.55 -9.47 27.07
N ALA A 10 27.24 -8.63 27.86
CA ALA A 10 27.21 -7.17 27.81
C ALA A 10 27.87 -6.51 26.58
N ASN A 11 28.09 -7.23 25.47
CA ASN A 11 28.79 -6.71 24.29
C ASN A 11 27.90 -6.61 23.03
N ALA A 12 26.62 -6.34 23.21
CA ALA A 12 25.69 -5.98 22.12
C ALA A 12 24.95 -4.67 22.42
N GLN A 13 25.59 -3.73 23.12
CA GLN A 13 25.21 -2.33 23.09
C GLN A 13 25.92 -1.69 21.90
N GLU A 14 25.24 -1.59 20.76
CA GLU A 14 25.56 -0.50 19.83
C GLU A 14 25.08 0.78 20.50
N GLU A 15 26.04 1.51 21.05
CA GLU A 15 25.89 2.88 21.53
C GLU A 15 25.36 3.75 20.40
N TYR A 16 24.13 4.24 20.54
CA TYR A 16 23.71 5.46 19.84
C TYR A 16 24.12 6.66 20.72
N PRO A 17 25.10 7.49 20.32
CA PRO A 17 25.24 8.79 20.96
C PRO A 17 24.12 9.72 20.46
N MET A 18 23.26 10.11 21.39
CA MET A 18 22.36 11.25 21.27
C MET A 18 23.13 12.54 20.92
N SER A 19 22.58 13.29 19.97
CA SER A 19 22.48 14.76 19.92
C SER A 19 23.59 15.58 20.59
N GLN A 20 24.34 16.33 19.77
CA GLN A 20 24.77 17.68 20.14
C GLN A 20 24.56 18.66 18.96
N TYR A 21 23.53 19.50 19.11
CA TYR A 21 23.39 20.75 18.39
C TYR A 21 24.57 21.67 18.73
N HIS A 22 25.32 22.11 17.71
CA HIS A 22 26.20 23.25 17.83
C HIS A 22 25.84 24.33 16.81
N PHE A 23 25.13 25.35 17.31
CA PHE A 23 25.14 26.70 16.76
C PHE A 23 26.56 27.26 16.82
N SER A 24 27.15 27.63 15.68
CA SER A 24 28.07 28.77 15.68
C SER A 24 28.13 29.48 14.31
N LYS A 25 27.83 30.77 14.41
CA LYS A 25 28.06 31.92 13.53
C LYS A 25 29.21 31.77 12.52
N LEU A 26 28.96 32.17 11.28
CA LEU A 26 29.88 33.08 10.58
C LEU A 26 29.09 34.07 9.71
N LEU A 27 29.32 35.34 10.01
CA LEU A 27 28.81 36.53 9.35
C LEU A 27 29.95 37.16 8.52
N TYR A 28 29.57 37.96 7.51
CA TYR A 28 30.37 38.88 6.67
C TYR A 28 31.13 38.26 5.48
N THR A 29 31.10 38.79 4.25
CA THR A 29 30.82 40.16 3.74
C THR A 29 30.53 40.15 2.23
N ILE A 30 29.41 40.76 1.82
CA ILE A 30 29.21 41.80 0.77
C ILE A 30 30.15 41.81 -0.46
N SER A 31 29.61 41.72 -1.69
CA SER A 31 29.45 42.89 -2.59
C SER A 31 28.91 42.55 -4.00
N LEU A 32 27.87 43.30 -4.37
CA LEU A 32 27.45 43.76 -5.71
C LEU A 32 27.77 42.91 -6.96
N PHE A 33 26.72 42.43 -7.62
CA PHE A 33 26.36 42.97 -8.94
C PHE A 33 24.86 42.75 -9.23
N THR A 34 24.12 43.85 -9.20
CA THR A 34 22.74 43.98 -9.67
C THR A 34 22.70 43.94 -11.19
N LEU A 35 21.86 43.08 -11.78
CA LEU A 35 21.07 43.42 -12.97
C LEU A 35 19.94 42.40 -13.17
N THR A 36 18.77 42.81 -12.71
CA THR A 36 17.41 42.52 -13.20
C THR A 36 17.25 41.52 -14.34
N LEU A 37 16.34 40.55 -14.16
CA LEU A 37 15.18 40.43 -15.04
C LEU A 37 14.05 39.67 -14.33
N PHE A 38 12.88 40.31 -14.33
CA PHE A 38 11.62 39.82 -13.80
C PHE A 38 11.22 38.47 -14.39
N GLY A 39 10.78 37.56 -13.54
CA GLY A 39 10.11 36.33 -13.93
C GLY A 39 9.50 35.66 -12.71
N PHE A 40 8.28 36.10 -12.35
CA PHE A 40 7.29 35.39 -11.53
C PHE A 40 7.80 34.22 -10.67
N SER A 41 8.15 34.47 -9.40
CA SER A 41 8.04 33.43 -8.38
C SER A 41 6.63 33.48 -7.82
N ILE A 42 5.72 32.78 -8.49
CA ILE A 42 4.49 32.31 -7.88
C ILE A 42 4.92 31.43 -6.71
N ALA A 43 4.49 31.80 -5.51
CA ALA A 43 4.55 30.94 -4.36
C ALA A 43 3.77 29.66 -4.67
N SER A 44 4.47 28.55 -4.90
CA SER A 44 3.94 27.24 -4.55
C SER A 44 4.71 26.76 -3.32
N HIS A 45 3.99 26.73 -2.21
CA HIS A 45 4.31 25.86 -1.08
C HIS A 45 4.23 24.41 -1.58
N GLY A 46 5.25 23.97 -2.30
CA GLY A 46 5.51 22.56 -2.49
C GLY A 46 6.10 22.06 -1.19
N ALA A 47 5.26 21.54 -0.29
CA ALA A 47 5.74 20.59 0.69
C ALA A 47 6.44 19.49 -0.11
N LYS A 48 7.78 19.50 -0.12
CA LYS A 48 8.54 18.32 -0.55
C LYS A 48 8.12 17.22 0.42
N ALA A 49 7.22 16.34 -0.02
CA ALA A 49 7.02 15.06 0.63
C ALA A 49 8.42 14.47 0.78
N GLN A 50 8.87 14.35 2.03
CA GLN A 50 10.17 13.80 2.36
C GLN A 50 10.10 12.34 1.94
N GLN A 51 10.65 12.03 0.75
CA GLN A 51 10.65 10.68 0.19
C GLN A 51 11.30 9.76 1.22
N GLN A 52 10.50 8.89 1.83
CA GLN A 52 10.96 7.99 2.88
C GLN A 52 12.01 7.06 2.29
N GLU A 53 13.21 7.04 2.86
CA GLU A 53 14.24 6.08 2.45
C GLU A 53 13.79 4.67 2.83
N LEU A 54 13.76 3.76 1.86
CA LEU A 54 13.35 2.38 2.08
C LEU A 54 14.41 1.61 2.90
N PRO A 55 14.01 0.75 3.85
CA PRO A 55 14.94 -0.08 4.60
C PRO A 55 15.79 -0.97 3.67
N LYS A 56 17.11 -1.02 3.90
CA LYS A 56 18.04 -1.82 3.08
C LYS A 56 17.62 -3.28 2.92
N LYS A 57 17.11 -3.91 3.98
CA LYS A 57 16.63 -5.31 3.94
C LYS A 57 15.43 -5.47 3.02
N PHE A 58 14.52 -4.48 2.99
CA PHE A 58 13.38 -4.46 2.08
C PHE A 58 13.79 -4.21 0.63
N VAL A 59 14.75 -3.31 0.39
CA VAL A 59 15.34 -3.12 -0.95
C VAL A 59 16.00 -4.40 -1.46
N ASN A 60 16.79 -5.07 -0.63
CA ASN A 60 17.42 -6.35 -0.99
C ASN A 60 16.37 -7.42 -1.31
N TYR A 61 15.28 -7.50 -0.54
CA TYR A 61 14.17 -8.39 -0.82
C TYR A 61 13.60 -8.14 -2.22
N ILE A 62 13.26 -6.89 -2.57
CA ILE A 62 12.74 -6.55 -3.91
C ILE A 62 13.72 -6.97 -5.01
N ILE A 63 15.02 -6.72 -4.83
CA ILE A 63 16.05 -7.04 -5.82
C ILE A 63 16.23 -8.56 -5.98
N SER A 64 16.16 -9.31 -4.89
CA SER A 64 16.43 -10.76 -4.90
C SER A 64 15.22 -11.61 -5.23
N HIS A 65 14.01 -11.04 -5.33
CA HIS A 65 12.76 -11.75 -5.58
C HIS A 65 12.11 -11.27 -6.89
N GLU A 66 12.69 -11.69 -8.00
CA GLU A 66 12.19 -11.39 -9.35
C GLU A 66 10.73 -11.88 -9.54
N ASP A 67 10.39 -13.00 -8.90
CA ASP A 67 9.05 -13.57 -8.89
C ASP A 67 8.01 -12.66 -8.20
N TYR A 68 8.40 -11.96 -7.13
CA TYR A 68 7.56 -10.91 -6.51
C TYR A 68 7.39 -9.71 -7.45
N VAL A 69 8.46 -9.26 -8.10
CA VAL A 69 8.36 -8.17 -9.09
C VAL A 69 7.45 -8.56 -10.26
N ASN A 70 7.55 -9.80 -10.73
CA ASN A 70 6.69 -10.34 -11.78
C ASN A 70 5.22 -10.43 -11.33
N SER A 71 4.93 -10.74 -10.07
CA SER A 71 3.55 -10.77 -9.57
C SER A 71 2.93 -9.36 -9.52
N ILE A 72 3.72 -8.31 -9.27
CA ILE A 72 3.25 -6.91 -9.40
C ILE A 72 2.85 -6.61 -10.84
N VAL A 73 3.68 -7.00 -11.81
CA VAL A 73 3.37 -6.80 -13.24
C VAL A 73 2.11 -7.57 -13.63
N GLN A 74 1.99 -8.83 -13.21
CA GLN A 74 0.78 -9.63 -13.43
C GLN A 74 -0.45 -9.00 -12.78
N LYS A 75 -0.32 -8.45 -11.57
CA LYS A 75 -1.42 -7.75 -10.91
C LYS A 75 -1.81 -6.49 -11.66
N ALA A 76 -0.85 -5.74 -12.18
CA ALA A 76 -1.11 -4.60 -13.06
C ALA A 76 -1.82 -5.04 -14.37
N ASP A 77 -1.44 -6.17 -14.96
CA ASP A 77 -2.14 -6.75 -16.11
C ASP A 77 -3.59 -7.13 -15.79
N THR A 78 -3.81 -7.74 -14.62
CA THR A 78 -5.14 -8.06 -14.12
C THR A 78 -5.98 -6.80 -13.95
N ILE A 79 -5.45 -5.78 -13.25
CA ILE A 79 -6.11 -4.47 -13.11
C ILE A 79 -6.41 -3.85 -14.48
N ASN A 80 -5.50 -3.95 -15.45
CA ASN A 80 -5.70 -3.40 -16.78
C ASN A 80 -6.79 -4.12 -17.59
N ARG A 81 -6.93 -5.44 -17.39
CA ARG A 81 -7.94 -6.27 -18.05
C ARG A 81 -9.32 -6.07 -17.44
N GLU A 82 -9.36 -5.91 -16.12
CA GLU A 82 -10.57 -5.71 -15.32
C GLU A 82 -11.00 -4.24 -15.30
N SER A 83 -10.10 -3.30 -15.65
CA SER A 83 -10.43 -1.90 -15.89
C SER A 83 -11.07 -1.70 -17.27
N ALA A 84 -12.13 -0.90 -17.37
CA ALA A 84 -12.77 -0.56 -18.65
C ALA A 84 -12.05 0.51 -19.45
N ILE A 85 -11.05 1.20 -18.90
CA ILE A 85 -9.96 1.69 -19.75
C ILE A 85 -9.07 0.48 -20.01
N ARG A 86 -9.64 -0.48 -20.75
CA ARG A 86 -8.96 -1.72 -21.14
C ARG A 86 -7.72 -1.25 -21.89
N CYS A 87 -6.57 -1.50 -21.29
CA CYS A 87 -5.33 -1.23 -21.98
C CYS A 87 -4.65 -2.52 -22.35
N GLU A 88 -5.09 -3.02 -23.50
CA GLU A 88 -4.52 -4.21 -24.13
C GLU A 88 -3.16 -3.88 -24.75
N ASN A 89 -2.96 -2.62 -25.17
CA ASN A 89 -1.73 -2.14 -25.82
C ASN A 89 -0.88 -1.27 -24.87
N VAL A 90 -0.35 -1.87 -23.80
CA VAL A 90 0.64 -1.20 -22.95
C VAL A 90 1.98 -1.13 -23.67
N GLN A 91 2.44 0.10 -23.95
CA GLN A 91 3.70 0.35 -24.65
C GLN A 91 4.91 0.27 -23.71
N SER A 92 4.75 0.77 -22.48
CA SER A 92 5.81 0.71 -21.47
C SER A 92 5.25 0.69 -20.04
N ARG A 93 6.05 0.15 -19.14
CA ARG A 93 5.83 0.17 -17.68
C ARG A 93 7.09 0.61 -16.97
N GLU A 94 6.88 1.38 -15.93
CA GLU A 94 7.89 1.84 -14.99
C GLU A 94 7.35 1.56 -13.58
N ARG A 95 8.07 0.71 -12.83
CA ARG A 95 7.82 0.56 -11.39
C ARG A 95 8.49 1.72 -10.68
N LEU A 96 7.73 2.47 -9.90
CA LEU A 96 8.24 3.58 -9.10
C LEU A 96 8.63 3.09 -7.69
N THR A 97 9.29 3.95 -6.92
CA THR A 97 9.58 3.67 -5.51
C THR A 97 8.27 3.43 -4.75
N PRO A 98 8.11 2.31 -4.02
CA PRO A 98 6.91 2.06 -3.23
C PRO A 98 6.80 2.99 -2.01
N ASP A 99 5.57 3.23 -1.57
CA ASP A 99 5.26 3.97 -0.35
C ASP A 99 5.00 3.00 0.82
N LEU A 100 5.71 3.14 1.93
CA LEU A 100 5.50 2.29 3.12
C LEU A 100 4.31 2.81 3.93
N LEU A 101 3.35 1.93 4.19
CA LEU A 101 2.23 2.21 5.11
C LEU A 101 2.55 1.78 6.54
N SER A 102 3.47 0.83 6.70
CA SER A 102 3.97 0.34 7.99
C SER A 102 5.40 -0.21 7.86
N ASP A 103 6.04 -0.46 9.01
CA ASP A 103 7.35 -1.10 9.05
C ASP A 103 7.31 -2.49 8.42
N VAL A 104 8.28 -2.75 7.53
CA VAL A 104 8.45 -4.05 6.88
C VAL A 104 9.44 -4.89 7.68
N LEU A 105 8.93 -5.89 8.39
CA LEU A 105 9.71 -6.74 9.29
C LEU A 105 9.95 -8.13 8.69
N PHE A 106 11.11 -8.67 9.02
CA PHE A 106 11.60 -9.96 8.57
C PHE A 106 11.98 -10.81 9.78
N GLU A 107 11.99 -12.12 9.63
CA GLU A 107 12.48 -13.01 10.67
C GLU A 107 13.99 -12.81 10.90
N THR A 108 14.37 -12.91 12.18
CA THR A 108 15.78 -13.00 12.58
C THR A 108 16.31 -14.40 12.28
N ARG A 109 17.63 -14.60 12.35
CA ARG A 109 18.21 -15.94 12.19
C ARG A 109 17.76 -16.86 13.32
N GLU A 110 17.62 -16.30 14.51
CA GLU A 110 17.15 -16.97 15.71
C GLU A 110 15.70 -17.42 15.56
N ASP A 111 14.83 -16.57 15.00
CA ASP A 111 13.44 -16.92 14.71
C ASP A 111 13.34 -18.07 13.70
N ILE A 112 14.11 -18.00 12.61
CA ILE A 112 14.15 -19.05 11.59
C ILE A 112 14.67 -20.36 12.19
N ALA A 113 15.79 -20.31 12.92
CA ALA A 113 16.37 -21.47 13.58
C ALA A 113 15.38 -22.14 14.54
N ARG A 114 14.66 -21.35 15.33
CA ARG A 114 13.63 -21.85 16.25
C ARG A 114 12.49 -22.53 15.50
N ARG A 115 11.95 -21.90 14.45
CA ARG A 115 10.86 -22.48 13.66
C ARG A 115 11.27 -23.78 12.95
N LEU A 116 12.49 -23.82 12.39
CA LEU A 116 13.01 -25.03 11.74
C LEU A 116 13.19 -26.18 12.75
N GLN A 117 13.64 -25.87 13.98
CA GLN A 117 13.72 -26.86 15.05
C GLN A 117 12.35 -27.34 15.51
N GLU A 118 11.39 -26.43 15.72
CA GLU A 118 10.01 -26.77 16.06
C GLU A 118 9.41 -27.70 14.99
N LYS A 119 9.56 -27.35 13.70
CA LYS A 119 9.12 -28.18 12.58
C LYS A 119 9.77 -29.57 12.58
N HIS A 120 11.08 -29.65 12.83
CA HIS A 120 11.80 -30.93 12.88
C HIS A 120 11.24 -31.86 13.96
N LEU A 121 10.95 -31.33 15.15
CA LEU A 121 10.36 -32.10 16.24
C LEU A 121 8.91 -32.50 15.95
N ASP A 122 8.12 -31.61 15.34
CA ASP A 122 6.73 -31.87 14.95
C ASP A 122 6.61 -32.97 13.87
N GLU A 123 7.66 -33.18 13.07
CA GLU A 123 7.77 -34.29 12.11
C GLU A 123 8.05 -35.66 12.77
N GLY A 124 8.11 -35.71 14.11
CA GLY A 124 8.25 -36.94 14.90
C GLY A 124 9.69 -37.32 15.25
N ASN A 125 10.65 -36.40 15.05
CA ASN A 125 12.03 -36.61 15.47
C ASN A 125 12.17 -36.39 16.98
N GLU A 126 12.81 -37.33 17.68
CA GLU A 126 12.95 -37.27 19.15
C GLU A 126 14.03 -36.28 19.61
N GLU A 127 15.02 -36.00 18.75
CA GLU A 127 16.14 -35.11 19.04
C GLU A 127 16.08 -33.84 18.17
N PRO A 128 16.59 -32.69 18.65
CA PRO A 128 16.73 -31.49 17.84
C PRO A 128 17.70 -31.71 16.66
N MET A 129 17.48 -30.99 15.57
CA MET A 129 18.37 -30.99 14.41
C MET A 129 19.80 -30.57 14.84
N PRO A 130 20.85 -31.31 14.44
CA PRO A 130 22.23 -30.92 14.71
C PRO A 130 22.56 -29.52 14.20
N VAL A 131 23.40 -28.77 14.92
CA VAL A 131 23.72 -27.37 14.58
C VAL A 131 24.38 -27.26 13.21
N GLU A 132 25.21 -28.25 12.86
CA GLU A 132 25.90 -28.34 11.57
C GLU A 132 24.93 -28.50 10.40
N GLU A 133 23.77 -29.13 10.63
CA GLU A 133 22.69 -29.30 9.65
C GLU A 133 21.74 -28.10 9.64
N LEU A 134 21.45 -27.52 10.81
CA LEU A 134 20.53 -26.38 10.94
C LEU A 134 21.11 -25.10 10.33
N LYS A 135 22.40 -24.82 10.58
CA LYS A 135 23.05 -23.57 10.18
C LYS A 135 22.94 -23.26 8.67
N PRO A 136 23.23 -24.19 7.73
CA PRO A 136 23.07 -23.90 6.31
C PRO A 136 21.61 -23.60 5.93
N LEU A 137 20.63 -24.31 6.52
CA LEU A 137 19.20 -24.08 6.25
C LEU A 137 18.76 -22.69 6.71
N VAL A 138 19.21 -22.26 7.90
CA VAL A 138 18.92 -20.92 8.43
C VAL A 138 19.49 -19.83 7.54
N GLU A 139 20.73 -19.98 7.05
CA GLU A 139 21.35 -18.96 6.17
C GLU A 139 20.70 -18.91 4.78
N GLU A 140 20.26 -20.04 4.25
CA GLU A 140 19.49 -20.09 3.00
C GLU A 140 18.16 -19.36 3.16
N GLU A 141 17.36 -19.75 4.14
CA GLU A 141 16.05 -19.16 4.39
C GLU A 141 16.15 -17.69 4.80
N TYR A 142 17.18 -17.29 5.55
CA TYR A 142 17.39 -15.88 5.90
C TYR A 142 17.65 -14.99 4.68
N LYS A 143 18.24 -15.53 3.62
CA LYS A 143 18.50 -14.80 2.36
C LYS A 143 17.28 -14.73 1.46
N THR A 144 16.44 -15.77 1.47
CA THR A 144 15.28 -15.92 0.57
C THR A 144 13.94 -15.67 1.25
N GLN A 145 13.93 -15.27 2.53
CA GLN A 145 12.69 -15.01 3.25
C GLN A 145 11.91 -13.84 2.64
N SER A 146 10.59 -13.98 2.68
CA SER A 146 9.66 -12.88 2.45
C SER A 146 9.42 -12.08 3.74
N PRO A 147 8.99 -10.81 3.65
CA PRO A 147 8.55 -10.05 4.81
C PRO A 147 7.46 -10.79 5.58
N LYS A 148 7.55 -10.78 6.91
CA LYS A 148 6.56 -11.39 7.81
C LYS A 148 5.44 -10.42 8.16
N ILE A 149 5.77 -9.14 8.28
CA ILE A 149 4.87 -8.05 8.65
C ILE A 149 5.22 -6.86 7.75
N GLY A 150 4.21 -6.08 7.38
CA GLY A 150 4.37 -4.86 6.61
C GLY A 150 3.27 -4.68 5.58
N GLN A 151 3.02 -3.42 5.24
CA GLN A 151 2.08 -2.99 4.22
C GLN A 151 2.72 -1.85 3.45
N TRP A 152 2.64 -1.89 2.12
CA TRP A 152 3.19 -0.86 1.25
C TRP A 152 2.41 -0.78 -0.05
N ILE A 153 2.45 0.39 -0.68
CA ILE A 153 1.84 0.63 -1.98
C ILE A 153 2.90 0.50 -3.06
N GLU A 154 2.69 -0.44 -3.97
CA GLU A 154 3.44 -0.57 -5.20
C GLU A 154 2.85 0.35 -6.26
N HIS A 155 3.69 1.15 -6.90
CA HIS A 155 3.28 2.09 -7.94
C HIS A 155 3.78 1.62 -9.30
N VAL A 156 2.86 1.43 -10.23
CA VAL A 156 3.17 1.07 -11.62
C VAL A 156 2.70 2.18 -12.53
N ARG A 157 3.64 2.99 -13.02
CA ARG A 157 3.38 3.94 -14.08
C ARG A 157 3.39 3.20 -15.41
N GLN A 158 2.36 3.40 -16.22
CA GLN A 158 2.23 2.76 -17.52
C GLN A 158 1.84 3.78 -18.57
N ASN A 159 2.45 3.63 -19.74
CA ASN A 159 2.11 4.38 -20.93
C ASN A 159 1.51 3.44 -21.97
N GLY A 160 0.35 3.80 -22.50
CA GLY A 160 -0.37 3.01 -23.48
C GLY A 160 -1.82 3.47 -23.56
N CYS A 161 -2.49 3.13 -24.66
CA CYS A 161 -3.91 3.45 -24.84
C CYS A 161 -4.19 4.96 -24.74
N ASP A 162 -3.28 5.74 -25.34
CA ASP A 162 -3.28 7.20 -25.42
C ASP A 162 -3.29 7.93 -24.06
N VAL A 163 -3.00 7.22 -22.97
CA VAL A 163 -2.94 7.79 -21.62
C VAL A 163 -1.69 7.36 -20.87
N LEU A 164 -1.11 8.30 -20.12
CA LEU A 164 -0.17 8.00 -19.05
C LEU A 164 -0.97 7.83 -17.76
N ARG A 165 -0.87 6.67 -17.13
CA ARG A 165 -1.57 6.37 -15.88
C ARG A 165 -0.66 5.72 -14.86
N GLN A 166 -0.97 5.91 -13.59
CA GLN A 166 -0.32 5.23 -12.47
C GLN A 166 -1.34 4.28 -11.84
N LEU A 167 -0.95 3.04 -11.64
CA LEU A 167 -1.70 2.08 -10.84
C LEU A 167 -1.10 2.01 -9.44
N ASN A 168 -1.96 1.84 -8.45
CA ASN A 168 -1.59 1.58 -7.07
C ASN A 168 -2.00 0.15 -6.72
N ILE A 169 -1.07 -0.60 -6.12
CA ILE A 169 -1.26 -1.99 -5.72
C ILE A 169 -0.85 -2.10 -4.25
N LEU A 170 -1.78 -2.42 -3.35
CA LEU A 170 -1.43 -2.71 -1.97
C LEU A 170 -0.74 -4.08 -1.90
N ALA A 171 0.47 -4.09 -1.34
CA ALA A 171 1.15 -5.31 -0.92
C ALA A 171 1.02 -5.49 0.60
N VAL A 172 0.62 -6.69 1.02
CA VAL A 172 0.50 -7.07 2.43
C VAL A 172 1.39 -8.27 2.70
N ALA A 173 2.35 -8.11 3.60
CA ALA A 173 3.21 -9.20 4.05
C ALA A 173 2.40 -10.30 4.75
N ILE A 174 2.72 -11.55 4.44
CA ILE A 174 2.14 -12.73 5.10
C ILE A 174 3.28 -13.59 5.63
N PRO A 175 3.25 -13.97 6.92
CA PRO A 175 4.27 -14.84 7.48
C PRO A 175 4.47 -16.13 6.66
N GLY A 176 5.70 -16.32 6.17
CA GLY A 176 6.10 -17.54 5.45
C GLY A 176 5.60 -17.64 4.00
N ASP A 177 4.93 -16.62 3.47
CA ASP A 177 4.42 -16.61 2.10
C ASP A 177 4.81 -15.31 1.39
N LYS A 178 4.65 -15.28 0.07
CA LYS A 178 4.82 -14.07 -0.72
C LYS A 178 3.78 -13.02 -0.30
N PRO A 179 4.11 -11.73 -0.37
CA PRO A 179 3.15 -10.68 -0.09
C PRO A 179 1.91 -10.81 -0.99
N LYS A 180 0.71 -10.72 -0.39
CA LYS A 180 -0.52 -10.67 -1.16
C LYS A 180 -0.67 -9.30 -1.79
N LEU A 181 -1.07 -9.29 -3.07
CA LEU A 181 -1.25 -8.08 -3.85
C LEU A 181 -2.73 -7.82 -4.09
N TYR A 182 -3.18 -6.62 -3.72
CA TYR A 182 -4.54 -6.13 -3.91
C TYR A 182 -4.49 -4.91 -4.84
N GLY A 183 -5.44 -4.82 -5.77
CA GLY A 183 -5.60 -3.58 -6.52
C GLY A 183 -6.09 -2.50 -5.55
N MET A 184 -5.64 -1.27 -5.75
CA MET A 184 -6.25 -0.12 -5.09
C MET A 184 -6.88 0.76 -6.15
N ASN A 185 -8.11 1.19 -5.90
CA ASN A 185 -8.74 2.18 -6.75
C ASN A 185 -7.94 3.50 -6.71
N ASN A 186 -7.91 4.20 -7.84
CA ASN A 186 -7.32 5.53 -7.90
C ASN A 186 -8.11 6.50 -7.03
N GLY A 187 -7.45 7.54 -6.53
CA GLY A 187 -8.08 8.63 -5.80
C GLY A 187 -7.67 8.71 -4.33
N THR A 188 -8.61 9.08 -3.47
CA THR A 188 -8.41 9.36 -2.04
C THR A 188 -9.24 8.45 -1.14
N THR A 189 -9.68 7.29 -1.63
CA THR A 189 -10.34 6.27 -0.80
C THR A 189 -9.50 5.96 0.44
N ILE A 190 -10.16 5.94 1.60
CA ILE A 190 -9.56 5.51 2.87
C ILE A 190 -9.97 4.08 3.23
N THR A 191 -10.83 3.48 2.41
CA THR A 191 -11.33 2.13 2.57
C THR A 191 -10.16 1.16 2.45
N ASP A 192 -10.03 0.22 3.40
CA ASP A 192 -8.99 -0.79 3.31
C ASP A 192 -9.23 -1.74 2.11
N PRO A 193 -8.20 -2.35 1.54
CA PRO A 193 -8.39 -3.14 0.31
C PRO A 193 -9.26 -4.38 0.43
N TYR A 194 -9.52 -4.90 1.63
CA TYR A 194 -10.51 -5.96 1.79
C TYR A 194 -11.92 -5.40 1.54
N LEU A 195 -12.25 -4.28 2.17
CA LEU A 195 -13.53 -3.59 1.97
C LEU A 195 -13.66 -2.97 0.57
N GLN A 196 -12.54 -2.58 -0.08
CA GLN A 196 -12.59 -2.05 -1.45
C GLN A 196 -13.20 -3.06 -2.42
N ASN A 197 -12.81 -4.35 -2.36
CA ASN A 197 -13.38 -5.37 -3.27
C ASN A 197 -14.91 -5.48 -3.12
N LEU A 198 -15.43 -5.43 -1.89
CA LEU A 198 -16.88 -5.48 -1.64
C LEU A 198 -17.58 -4.20 -2.12
N ALA A 199 -16.93 -3.04 -1.91
CA ALA A 199 -17.42 -1.76 -2.39
C ALA A 199 -17.41 -1.65 -3.92
N GLU A 200 -16.43 -2.27 -4.60
CA GLU A 200 -16.36 -2.36 -6.05
C GLU A 200 -17.57 -3.09 -6.61
N GLU A 201 -17.88 -4.28 -6.08
CA GLU A 201 -19.04 -5.07 -6.50
C GLU A 201 -20.35 -4.26 -6.38
N LYS A 202 -20.55 -3.62 -5.21
CA LYS A 202 -21.74 -2.81 -4.93
C LYS A 202 -21.85 -1.57 -5.83
N THR A 203 -20.72 -1.02 -6.24
CA THR A 203 -20.63 0.18 -7.07
C THR A 203 -20.91 -0.13 -8.54
N ILE A 204 -20.39 -1.24 -9.02
CA ILE A 204 -20.68 -1.77 -10.35
C ILE A 204 -22.16 -2.16 -10.45
N GLU A 205 -22.71 -2.81 -9.42
CA GLU A 205 -24.15 -3.12 -9.31
C GLU A 205 -25.00 -1.85 -9.39
N ALA A 206 -24.69 -0.83 -8.58
CA ALA A 206 -25.40 0.46 -8.61
C ALA A 206 -25.31 1.16 -9.97
N THR A 207 -24.16 1.06 -10.65
CA THR A 207 -23.97 1.63 -11.98
C THR A 207 -24.83 0.93 -13.04
N LYS A 208 -24.98 -0.40 -12.97
CA LYS A 208 -25.85 -1.16 -13.88
C LYS A 208 -27.33 -0.80 -13.75
N LEU A 209 -27.75 -0.36 -12.56
CA LEU A 209 -29.14 0.06 -12.30
C LEU A 209 -29.48 1.45 -12.85
N ALA A 210 -28.49 2.21 -13.34
CA ALA A 210 -28.67 3.59 -13.79
C ALA A 210 -29.35 3.73 -15.18
N ASP A 211 -30.00 2.67 -15.68
CA ASP A 211 -30.78 2.58 -16.93
C ASP A 211 -30.23 3.41 -18.09
N PHE A 212 -29.14 2.92 -18.67
CA PHE A 212 -28.61 3.48 -19.91
C PHE A 212 -29.06 2.62 -21.10
N ASP A 213 -29.55 3.27 -22.16
CA ASP A 213 -29.74 2.70 -23.50
C ASP A 213 -28.38 2.36 -24.14
N CYS A 214 -27.60 1.52 -23.47
CA CYS A 214 -26.31 1.03 -23.94
C CYS A 214 -26.53 -0.27 -24.69
N ASN A 215 -26.29 -0.22 -26.00
CA ASN A 215 -26.07 -1.45 -26.75
C ASN A 215 -24.70 -2.01 -26.36
N THR A 216 -24.70 -3.27 -25.93
CA THR A 216 -23.56 -4.18 -25.73
C THR A 216 -22.77 -4.03 -24.42
N ASP A 217 -22.66 -5.15 -23.68
CA ASP A 217 -21.51 -5.75 -22.95
C ASP A 217 -20.40 -4.89 -22.32
N GLU A 218 -20.54 -3.57 -22.23
CA GLU A 218 -19.58 -2.68 -21.58
C GLU A 218 -19.73 -2.77 -20.06
N GLU A 219 -18.69 -3.30 -19.41
CA GLU A 219 -18.62 -3.39 -17.96
C GLU A 219 -18.36 -2.02 -17.34
N ALA A 220 -19.17 -1.64 -16.35
CA ALA A 220 -18.92 -0.47 -15.54
C ALA A 220 -17.65 -0.64 -14.71
N ILE A 221 -16.85 0.42 -14.61
CA ILE A 221 -15.62 0.42 -13.81
C ILE A 221 -15.50 1.64 -12.95
N ILE A 222 -14.62 1.56 -11.95
CA ILE A 222 -14.25 2.68 -11.09
C ILE A 222 -13.02 3.36 -11.67
N VAL A 223 -13.09 4.67 -11.89
CA VAL A 223 -12.01 5.48 -12.47
C VAL A 223 -11.34 6.40 -11.45
N ASP A 224 -12.06 6.75 -10.39
CA ASP A 224 -11.56 7.60 -9.30
C ASP A 224 -12.39 7.37 -8.04
N THR A 225 -11.82 7.70 -6.88
CA THR A 225 -12.48 7.61 -5.58
C THR A 225 -12.17 8.85 -4.77
N VAL A 226 -13.16 9.39 -4.08
CA VAL A 226 -13.02 10.60 -3.29
C VAL A 226 -13.55 10.36 -1.89
N MET A 227 -12.73 10.55 -0.87
CA MET A 227 -13.20 10.56 0.50
C MET A 227 -13.95 11.86 0.76
N GLU A 228 -15.27 11.77 0.98
CA GLU A 228 -16.16 12.93 1.15
C GLU A 228 -16.23 13.34 2.63
N GLY A 229 -16.23 12.39 3.56
CA GLY A 229 -16.19 12.68 4.98
C GLY A 229 -16.65 11.53 5.87
N PHE A 230 -16.51 11.72 7.18
CA PHE A 230 -16.98 10.82 8.22
C PHE A 230 -18.38 11.22 8.68
N TYR A 231 -19.21 10.26 9.09
CA TYR A 231 -20.51 10.59 9.69
C TYR A 231 -20.34 11.24 11.07
N ASN A 232 -21.12 12.30 11.32
CA ASN A 232 -21.27 12.91 12.63
C ASN A 232 -22.13 12.03 13.58
N ALA A 233 -22.24 12.47 14.85
CA ALA A 233 -22.96 11.76 15.91
C ALA A 233 -24.39 11.33 15.57
N ASP A 234 -25.11 12.14 14.78
CA ASP A 234 -26.50 11.85 14.39
C ASP A 234 -26.61 11.15 13.02
N ARG A 235 -25.49 10.89 12.34
CA ARG A 235 -25.38 10.31 10.99
C ARG A 235 -26.15 11.07 9.90
N THR A 236 -26.47 12.34 10.13
CA THR A 236 -27.21 13.17 9.16
C THR A 236 -26.30 14.06 8.32
N GLN A 237 -25.06 14.30 8.77
CA GLN A 237 -24.10 15.16 8.06
C GLN A 237 -22.71 14.53 8.03
N LEU A 238 -21.95 14.92 7.01
CA LEU A 238 -20.53 14.61 6.94
C LEU A 238 -19.70 15.61 7.74
N SER A 239 -18.63 15.11 8.32
CA SER A 239 -17.66 15.79 9.16
C SER A 239 -16.26 15.34 8.73
N HIS A 240 -15.25 16.18 8.91
CA HIS A 240 -13.86 15.77 8.69
C HIS A 240 -13.25 15.03 9.88
N ASN A 241 -13.94 15.00 11.02
CA ASN A 241 -13.50 14.30 12.21
C ASN A 241 -14.05 12.87 12.24
N ASN A 242 -13.15 11.88 12.32
CA ASN A 242 -13.53 10.48 12.48
C ASN A 242 -14.05 10.21 13.90
N GLN A 243 -15.36 9.95 14.02
CA GLN A 243 -16.02 9.59 15.27
C GLN A 243 -16.31 8.08 15.39
N GLY A 244 -15.80 7.26 14.47
CA GLY A 244 -16.04 5.81 14.45
C GLY A 244 -17.47 5.41 14.06
N LEU A 245 -18.24 6.33 13.45
CA LEU A 245 -19.65 6.12 13.09
C LEU A 245 -19.87 5.72 11.62
N GLY A 246 -18.78 5.55 10.89
CA GLY A 246 -18.77 5.30 9.45
C GLY A 246 -18.27 6.50 8.65
N TRP A 247 -18.13 6.30 7.36
CA TRP A 247 -17.73 7.33 6.41
C TRP A 247 -18.44 7.18 5.07
N GLN A 248 -18.30 8.20 4.25
CA GLN A 248 -18.83 8.25 2.91
C GLN A 248 -17.71 8.58 1.93
N GLU A 249 -17.70 7.85 0.82
CA GLU A 249 -16.83 8.09 -0.32
C GLU A 249 -17.68 8.28 -1.58
N ARG A 250 -17.17 9.02 -2.55
CA ARG A 250 -17.72 9.14 -3.89
C ARG A 250 -16.83 8.39 -4.85
N TRP A 251 -17.36 7.33 -5.44
CA TRP A 251 -16.65 6.50 -6.40
C TRP A 251 -17.17 6.85 -7.77
N VAL A 252 -16.28 7.36 -8.61
CA VAL A 252 -16.60 7.75 -9.96
C VAL A 252 -16.54 6.50 -10.82
N THR A 253 -17.68 6.09 -11.37
CA THR A 253 -17.72 5.03 -12.36
C THR A 253 -17.75 5.57 -13.77
N SER A 254 -17.26 4.77 -14.72
CA SER A 254 -17.36 5.04 -16.14
C SER A 254 -18.04 3.87 -16.83
N THR A 255 -19.10 4.14 -17.58
CA THR A 255 -19.80 3.16 -18.43
C THR A 255 -20.43 3.88 -19.61
N CYS A 256 -20.44 3.29 -20.81
CA CYS A 256 -21.08 3.86 -21.99
C CYS A 256 -20.65 5.31 -22.32
N ASN A 257 -19.36 5.61 -22.15
CA ASN A 257 -18.79 6.96 -22.26
C ASN A 257 -19.43 8.03 -21.34
N ARG A 258 -20.11 7.60 -20.27
CA ARG A 258 -20.63 8.47 -19.21
C ARG A 258 -19.85 8.22 -17.94
N ARG A 259 -19.69 9.28 -17.14
CA ARG A 259 -19.16 9.19 -15.78
C ARG A 259 -20.32 9.32 -14.82
N LEU A 260 -20.29 8.56 -13.73
CA LEU A 260 -21.33 8.58 -12.72
C LEU A 260 -20.69 8.66 -11.36
N ASP A 261 -21.26 9.51 -10.51
CA ASP A 261 -20.87 9.58 -9.12
C ASP A 261 -21.72 8.58 -8.32
N ILE A 262 -21.07 7.53 -7.81
CA ILE A 262 -21.66 6.56 -6.91
C ILE A 262 -21.21 6.90 -5.49
N MET A 263 -22.14 7.35 -4.66
CA MET A 263 -21.85 7.56 -3.25
C MET A 263 -21.86 6.22 -2.52
N ILE A 264 -20.75 5.85 -1.91
CA ILE A 264 -20.62 4.69 -1.05
C ILE A 264 -20.60 5.12 0.40
N GLN A 265 -21.41 4.47 1.21
CA GLN A 265 -21.44 4.64 2.66
C GLN A 265 -20.93 3.37 3.32
N PHE A 266 -19.96 3.51 4.22
CA PHE A 266 -19.43 2.43 5.04
C PHE A 266 -19.92 2.65 6.47
N ILE A 267 -20.86 1.82 6.93
CA ILE A 267 -21.50 1.98 8.24
C ILE A 267 -21.13 0.78 9.13
N PRO A 268 -20.44 0.98 10.27
CA PRO A 268 -20.14 -0.11 11.19
C PRO A 268 -21.41 -0.82 11.65
N ASN A 269 -21.41 -2.15 11.58
CA ASN A 269 -22.51 -2.98 12.06
C ASN A 269 -22.21 -3.56 13.44
N LYS A 270 -23.17 -4.33 14.00
CA LYS A 270 -23.09 -4.85 15.38
C LYS A 270 -22.01 -5.92 15.55
N ASP A 271 -21.57 -6.53 14.46
CA ASP A 271 -20.59 -7.61 14.45
C ASP A 271 -19.15 -7.08 14.30
N GLY A 272 -18.99 -5.76 14.21
CA GLY A 272 -17.69 -5.11 14.03
C GLY A 272 -17.22 -5.07 12.58
N GLU A 273 -18.07 -5.46 11.63
CA GLU A 273 -17.87 -5.30 10.19
C GLU A 273 -18.51 -3.99 9.69
N TYR A 274 -18.63 -3.85 8.36
CA TYR A 274 -19.21 -2.67 7.72
C TYR A 274 -20.36 -3.06 6.78
N ASP A 275 -21.51 -2.43 6.98
CA ASP A 275 -22.59 -2.40 6.00
C ASP A 275 -22.24 -1.40 4.90
N ILE A 276 -22.09 -1.87 3.67
CA ILE A 276 -21.77 -1.04 2.49
C ILE A 276 -23.07 -0.70 1.76
N LYS A 277 -23.36 0.59 1.61
CA LYS A 277 -24.53 1.08 0.87
C LYS A 277 -24.10 1.98 -0.27
N THR A 278 -24.72 1.81 -1.44
CA THR A 278 -24.45 2.64 -2.61
C THR A 278 -25.67 3.48 -2.97
N GLN A 279 -25.43 4.71 -3.39
CA GLN A 279 -26.44 5.63 -3.90
C GLN A 279 -25.92 6.29 -5.17
N LEU A 280 -26.62 6.04 -6.27
CA LEU A 280 -26.38 6.72 -7.54
C LEU A 280 -26.88 8.17 -7.44
N TYR A 281 -26.02 9.12 -7.79
CA TYR A 281 -26.45 10.48 -8.11
C TYR A 281 -26.45 10.62 -9.64
N PRO A 282 -27.63 10.72 -10.29
CA PRO A 282 -27.64 11.05 -11.71
C PRO A 282 -27.03 12.45 -11.90
N ASP A 283 -26.23 12.60 -12.96
CA ASP A 283 -25.56 13.85 -13.31
C ASP A 283 -26.52 15.06 -13.21
N GLN A 284 -26.00 16.18 -12.66
CA GLN A 284 -26.64 17.50 -12.78
C GLN A 284 -26.50 18.05 -14.20
#